data_AF-A0A1F7LTE8-F1
#
_entry.id   AF-A0A1F7LTE8-F1
#
_cell.length_a   1.000
_cell.length_b   1.000
_cell.length_c   1.000
_cell.angle_alpha   90.00
_cell.angle_beta   90.00
_cell.angle_gamma   90.00
#
_symmetry.space_group_name_H-M   'P 1'
#
loop_
_entity.id
_entity.type
_entity.pdbx_description
1 polymer ?
#
loop_
_entity_poly.entity_id
_entity_poly.type
_entity_poly.pdbx_seq_one_letter_code
_entity_poly.pdbx_strand_id
1 'polypeptide(L)' 'MECVHCRGRMQRGVAAFSVERSGYHVRWDAIPAWVCTQCGEPLFEAREVDVIQRALAALDRESQKLAPAAWATPPGSSGA' A
#
# COMPACT_ATOMS: atom_id res chain seq x y z
N MET A 1 -16.98 -5.33 -14.19
CA MET A 1 -16.00 -4.29 -13.85
C MET A 1 -14.93 -4.27 -14.93
N GLU A 2 -14.43 -3.09 -15.29
CA GLU A 2 -13.47 -2.88 -16.36
C GLU A 2 -12.17 -2.29 -15.80
N CYS A 3 -11.03 -2.72 -16.32
CA CYS A 3 -9.72 -2.26 -15.88
C CYS A 3 -9.50 -0.79 -16.27
N VAL A 4 -9.15 0.04 -15.29
CA VAL A 4 -8.91 1.48 -15.49
C VAL A 4 -7.68 1.77 -16.37
N HIS A 5 -6.75 0.82 -16.51
CA HIS A 5 -5.52 0.98 -17.28
C HIS A 5 -5.67 0.55 -18.74
N CYS A 6 -6.27 -0.61 -19.00
CA CYS A 6 -6.30 -1.21 -20.35
C CYS A 6 -7.71 -1.46 -20.91
N ARG A 7 -8.77 -1.08 -20.18
CA ARG A 7 -10.18 -1.32 -20.51
C ARG A 7 -10.55 -2.82 -20.63
N GLY A 8 -9.68 -3.71 -20.17
CA GLY A 8 -9.93 -5.16 -20.18
C GLY A 8 -10.94 -5.61 -19.11
N ARG A 9 -11.48 -6.82 -19.29
CA ARG A 9 -12.39 -7.44 -18.31
C ARG A 9 -11.64 -7.74 -17.01
N MET A 10 -12.31 -7.52 -15.87
CA MET A 10 -11.79 -7.87 -14.56
C MET A 10 -12.54 -9.06 -13.96
N GLN A 11 -11.83 -9.86 -13.16
CA GLN A 11 -12.38 -11.00 -12.43
C GLN A 11 -11.98 -10.95 -10.95
N ARG A 12 -12.76 -11.59 -10.09
CA ARG A 12 -12.43 -11.74 -8.67
C ARG A 12 -11.21 -12.66 -8.53
N GLY A 13 -10.28 -12.26 -7.67
CA GLY A 13 -9.08 -13.01 -7.36
C GLY A 13 -8.37 -12.45 -6.13
N VAL A 14 -7.07 -12.70 -6.05
CA VAL A 14 -6.19 -12.12 -5.04
C VAL A 14 -4.97 -11.51 -5.71
N ALA A 15 -4.38 -10.50 -5.05
CA ALA A 15 -3.15 -9.88 -5.49
C ALA A 15 -2.24 -9.59 -4.30
N ALA A 16 -0.94 -9.58 -4.57
CA ALA A 16 0.04 -9.15 -3.59
C ALA A 16 0.05 -7.62 -3.49
N PHE A 17 0.24 -7.11 -2.28
CA PHE A 17 0.48 -5.69 -2.01
C PHE A 17 1.74 -5.56 -1.17
N SER A 18 2.66 -4.71 -1.59
CA SER A 18 3.89 -4.43 -0.86
C SER A 18 4.08 -2.92 -0.73
N VAL A 19 4.55 -2.50 0.43
CA VAL A 19 4.91 -1.10 0.68
C VAL A 19 6.19 -1.04 1.49
N GLU A 20 7.04 -0.10 1.12
CA GLU A 20 8.23 0.27 1.86
C GLU A 20 7.99 1.61 2.54
N ARG A 21 8.25 1.66 3.84
CA ARG A 21 8.16 2.87 4.66
C ARG A 21 9.46 3.06 5.43
N SER A 22 9.66 4.24 5.99
CA SER A 22 10.87 4.59 6.73
C SER A 22 11.11 3.59 7.89
N GLY A 23 12.01 2.64 7.65
CA GLY A 23 12.43 1.63 8.63
C GLY A 23 11.68 0.30 8.60
N TYR A 24 10.75 0.04 7.68
CA TYR A 24 10.12 -1.27 7.54
C TYR A 24 9.52 -1.56 6.16
N HIS A 25 9.42 -2.84 5.83
CA HIS A 25 8.74 -3.35 4.63
C HIS A 25 7.56 -4.21 5.04
N VAL A 26 6.42 -4.01 4.39
CA VAL A 26 5.25 -4.88 4.56
C VAL A 26 4.89 -5.49 3.23
N ARG A 27 4.62 -6.80 3.25
CA ARG A 27 4.11 -7.54 2.11
C ARG A 27 2.96 -8.41 2.56
N TRP A 28 1.84 -8.28 1.87
CA TRP A 28 0.74 -9.24 1.92
C TRP A 28 0.70 -9.97 0.59
N ASP A 29 0.71 -11.30 0.62
CA ASP A 29 0.79 -12.10 -0.61
C ASP A 29 -0.56 -12.28 -1.32
N ALA A 30 -1.66 -12.24 -0.57
CA ALA A 30 -2.99 -12.55 -1.10
C ALA A 30 -4.08 -11.68 -0.47
N ILE A 31 -4.25 -10.46 -1.00
CA ILE A 31 -5.37 -9.58 -0.64
C ILE A 31 -6.48 -9.73 -1.70
N PRO A 32 -7.76 -9.86 -1.30
CA PRO A 32 -8.88 -9.87 -2.24
C PRO A 32 -8.86 -8.65 -3.18
N ALA A 33 -8.98 -8.90 -4.47
CA ALA A 33 -8.95 -7.86 -5.49
C ALA A 33 -9.77 -8.25 -6.72
N TRP A 34 -10.05 -7.26 -7.55
CA TRP A 34 -10.34 -7.48 -8.96
C TRP A 34 -9.03 -7.52 -9.73
N VAL A 35 -8.79 -8.58 -10.50
CA VAL A 35 -7.58 -8.73 -11.32
C VAL A 35 -7.97 -8.66 -12.78
N CYS A 36 -7.31 -7.79 -13.54
CA CYS A 36 -7.52 -7.71 -14.98
C CYS A 36 -7.08 -9.01 -15.67
N THR A 37 -7.94 -9.61 -16.49
CA THR A 37 -7.60 -10.84 -17.22
C THR A 37 -6.62 -10.62 -18.38
N GLN A 38 -6.34 -9.36 -18.72
CA GLN A 38 -5.48 -8.99 -19.85
C GLN A 38 -4.10 -8.51 -19.38
N CYS A 39 -4.04 -7.50 -18.50
CA CYS A 39 -2.76 -6.94 -18.05
C CYS A 39 -2.33 -7.39 -16.65
N GLY A 40 -3.18 -8.11 -15.92
CA GLY A 40 -2.89 -8.56 -14.55
C GLY A 40 -3.01 -7.48 -13.47
N GLU A 41 -3.37 -6.25 -13.82
CA GLU A 41 -3.46 -5.15 -12.85
C GLU A 41 -4.51 -5.45 -11.76
N PRO A 42 -4.14 -5.33 -10.47
CA PRO A 42 -5.07 -5.45 -9.37
C PRO A 42 -5.82 -4.15 -9.09
N LEU A 43 -7.08 -4.27 -8.69
CA LEU A 43 -7.89 -3.19 -8.11
C LEU A 43 -8.47 -3.69 -6.79
N PHE A 44 -7.99 -3.10 -5.70
CA PHE A 44 -8.51 -3.37 -4.36
C PHE A 44 -9.79 -2.57 -4.12
N GLU A 45 -10.78 -3.18 -3.47
CA GLU A 45 -12.00 -2.46 -3.12
C GLU A 45 -11.78 -1.62 -1.85
N ALA A 46 -12.69 -0.67 -1.62
CA ALA A 46 -12.59 0.26 -0.49
C ALA A 46 -12.40 -0.45 0.85
N ARG A 47 -13.07 -1.59 1.06
CA ARG A 47 -12.93 -2.40 2.26
C ARG A 47 -11.49 -2.86 2.49
N GLU A 48 -10.84 -3.44 1.48
CA GLU A 48 -9.47 -3.90 1.59
C GLU A 48 -8.50 -2.73 1.76
N VAL A 49 -8.73 -1.62 1.05
CA VAL A 49 -7.94 -0.38 1.20
C VAL A 49 -8.02 0.15 2.63
N ASP A 50 -9.22 0.23 3.23
CA ASP A 50 -9.41 0.70 4.60
C ASP A 50 -8.66 -0.17 5.63
N VAL A 51 -8.66 -1.50 5.42
CA VAL A 51 -7.94 -2.43 6.30
C VAL A 51 -6.44 -2.26 6.16
N ILE A 52 -5.92 -2.19 4.93
CA ILE A 52 -4.49 -1.94 4.66
C ILE A 52 -4.05 -0.64 5.31
N GLN A 53 -4.79 0.46 5.09
CA GLN A 53 -4.44 1.76 5.64
C GLN A 53 -4.44 1.78 7.17
N ARG A 54 -5.42 1.14 7.83
CA ARG A 54 -5.42 1.02 9.30
C ARG A 54 -4.23 0.22 9.81
N ALA A 55 -3.86 -0.88 9.14
CA ALA A 55 -2.72 -1.70 9.51
C ALA A 55 -1.41 -0.91 9.39
N LEU A 56 -1.23 -0.19 8.27
CA LEU A 56 -0.05 0.65 8.06
C LEU A 56 0.04 1.77 9.09
N ALA A 57 -1.07 2.44 9.40
CA ALA A 57 -1.08 3.50 10.42
C ALA A 57 -0.71 2.98 11.83
N ALA A 58 -1.07 1.73 12.16
CA ALA A 58 -0.65 1.11 13.41
C ALA A 58 0.86 0.79 13.39
N LEU A 59 1.35 0.22 12.29
CA LEU A 59 2.78 -0.06 12.12
C LEU A 59 3.63 1.22 12.15
N ASP A 60 3.18 2.30 11.53
CA ASP A 60 3.85 3.61 11.58
C ASP A 60 4.01 4.06 13.04
N ARG A 61 2.92 4.06 13.82
CA ARG A 61 2.94 4.49 15.24
C ARG A 61 3.90 3.67 16.10
N GLU A 62 3.93 2.36 15.90
CA GLU A 62 4.84 1.49 16.67
C GLU A 62 6.29 1.62 16.19
N SER A 63 6.50 1.75 14.88
CA SER A 63 7.84 1.91 14.29
C SER A 63 8.51 3.21 14.73
N GLN A 64 7.75 4.29 14.94
CA GLN A 64 8.29 5.54 15.50
C GLN A 64 8.93 5.35 16.88
N LYS A 65 8.49 4.38 17.67
CA LYS A 65 9.08 4.06 18.99
C LYS A 65 10.40 3.30 18.88
N LEU A 66 10.62 2.62 17.75
CA LEU A 66 11.85 1.89 17.46
C LEU A 66 12.89 2.77 16.77
N ALA A 67 12.45 3.90 16.22
CA ALA A 67 13.26 4.66 15.31
C ALA A 67 14.25 5.55 16.11
N PRO A 68 15.57 5.46 15.82
CA PRO A 68 16.62 6.10 16.64
C PRO A 68 16.50 7.63 16.65
N ALA A 69 16.93 8.33 17.70
CA ALA A 69 16.76 9.81 17.80
C ALA A 69 17.30 10.64 16.60
N ALA A 70 18.08 10.06 15.69
CA ALA A 70 18.74 10.71 14.57
C ALA A 70 17.88 10.90 13.29
N TRP A 71 16.67 10.33 13.15
CA TRP A 71 15.80 10.57 11.96
C TRP A 71 14.77 11.68 12.17
N ALA A 72 14.78 12.34 13.33
CA ALA A 72 13.93 13.51 13.62
C ALA A 72 14.44 14.77 12.89
N THR A 73 14.58 14.73 11.57
CA THR A 73 14.69 15.94 10.76
C THR A 73 13.30 16.23 10.19
N PRO A 74 12.61 17.29 10.63
CA PRO A 74 11.35 17.71 10.02
C PRO A 74 11.61 18.15 8.56
N PRO A 75 10.73 17.82 7.60
CA PRO A 75 10.85 18.36 6.25
C PRO A 75 10.46 19.85 6.29
N GLY A 76 11.45 20.74 6.30
CA GLY A 76 11.17 22.17 6.38
C GLY A 76 12.37 23.09 6.53
N SER A 77 13.40 22.96 5.68
CA SER A 77 14.31 24.08 5.40
C SER A 77 15.12 23.86 4.12
N SER A 78 14.61 24.36 3.00
CA SER A 78 15.48 25.03 2.02
C SER A 78 14.60 25.90 1.13
N GLY A 79 14.41 27.13 1.58
CA GLY A 79 14.22 28.24 0.66
C GLY A 79 15.57 28.60 0.04
N ALA A 80 15.57 28.85 -1.25
CA ALA A 80 16.45 29.76 -1.96
C ALA A 80 15.65 30.29 -3.15
#